data_AF-A0A816EPG4-F1
#
_entry.id   AF-A0A816EPG4-F1
#
_cell.length_a   1.000
_cell.length_b   1.000
_cell.length_c   1.000
_cell.angle_alpha   90.00
_cell.angle_beta   90.00
_cell.angle_gamma   90.00
#
_symmetry.space_group_name_H-M   'P 1'
#
loop_
_entity.id
_entity.type
_entity.pdbx_description
1 polymer ?
#
loop_
_entity_poly.entity_id
_entity_poly.type
_entity_poly.pdbx_seq_one_letter_code
_entity_poly.pdbx_strand_id
1 'polypeptide(L)'
;GGYGKGSRLSQLDSPSGLFVDHAGHTYIADYNNHRVVRWSQGKREGELIVGGNGIGNQSNQLNIASGVTFDVEGNLYVTDYFNHRVQKFGLISQ
;
A
#
# COMPACT_ATOMS: atom_id res chain seq x y z
N GLY A 1 8.10 -6.22 6.66
CA GLY A 1 7.43 -7.53 6.80
C GLY A 1 8.18 -8.37 7.80
N GLY A 2 7.47 -8.99 8.75
CA GLY A 2 8.07 -9.70 9.89
C GLY A 2 8.09 -11.23 9.76
N TYR A 3 7.32 -11.81 8.84
CA TYR A 3 7.07 -13.26 8.77
C TYR A 3 7.14 -13.84 7.34
N GLY A 4 7.98 -13.27 6.48
CA GLY A 4 8.27 -13.80 5.14
C GLY A 4 7.18 -13.55 4.09
N LYS A 5 7.17 -14.39 3.05
CA LYS A 5 6.26 -14.29 1.90
C LYS A 5 4.83 -14.73 2.26
N GLY A 6 3.83 -13.96 1.87
CA GLY A 6 2.42 -14.31 1.99
C GLY A 6 1.49 -13.10 1.98
N SER A 7 0.21 -13.33 2.24
CA SER A 7 -0.87 -12.32 2.13
C SER A 7 -1.43 -11.86 3.47
N ARG A 8 -0.98 -12.41 4.60
CA ARG A 8 -1.36 -11.89 5.93
C ARG A 8 -0.79 -10.48 6.13
N LEU A 9 -1.35 -9.71 7.05
CA LEU A 9 -0.83 -8.37 7.40
C LEU A 9 0.57 -8.41 8.05
N SER A 10 1.06 -9.58 8.44
CA SER A 10 2.40 -9.80 8.97
C SER A 10 3.42 -10.21 7.88
N GLN A 11 2.94 -10.37 6.64
CA GLN A 11 3.66 -10.87 5.47
C GLN A 11 3.57 -9.89 4.29
N LEU A 12 4.47 -10.05 3.32
CA LEU A 12 4.49 -9.29 2.07
C LEU A 12 4.70 -10.25 0.90
N ASP A 13 4.30 -9.90 -0.31
CA ASP A 13 4.62 -10.66 -1.52
C ASP A 13 5.17 -9.72 -2.61
N SER A 14 6.49 -9.83 -2.82
CA SER A 14 7.25 -9.10 -3.83
C SER A 14 7.07 -7.57 -3.76
N PRO A 15 7.21 -6.94 -2.57
CA PRO A 15 7.01 -5.50 -2.43
C PRO A 15 7.94 -4.73 -3.37
N SER A 16 7.42 -3.70 -4.04
CA SER A 16 8.08 -3.08 -5.20
C SER A 16 8.44 -1.59 -4.98
N GLY A 17 7.72 -0.91 -4.11
CA GLY A 17 7.94 0.51 -3.80
C GLY A 17 7.57 0.80 -2.35
N LEU A 18 8.19 1.84 -1.78
CA LEU A 18 7.90 2.29 -0.43
C LEU A 18 7.97 3.81 -0.31
N PHE A 19 7.27 4.34 0.68
CA PHE A 19 7.37 5.71 1.15
C PHE A 19 7.47 5.71 2.68
N VAL A 20 8.33 6.55 3.25
CA VAL A 20 8.47 6.71 4.70
C VAL A 20 8.06 8.13 5.07
N ASP A 21 7.08 8.25 5.97
CA ASP A 21 6.65 9.57 6.45
C ASP A 21 7.56 10.11 7.57
N HIS A 22 7.34 11.36 7.97
CA HIS A 22 8.12 12.02 9.03
C HIS A 22 7.93 11.40 10.42
N ALA A 23 6.86 10.63 10.62
CA ALA A 23 6.60 9.88 11.87
C ALA A 23 7.24 8.49 11.85
N GLY A 24 7.93 8.10 10.76
CA GLY A 24 8.59 6.81 10.60
C GLY A 24 7.63 5.68 10.19
N HIS A 25 6.42 5.98 9.74
CA HIS A 25 5.55 4.98 9.12
C HIS A 25 6.06 4.65 7.72
N THR A 26 6.20 3.36 7.43
CA THR A 26 6.57 2.86 6.10
C THR A 26 5.34 2.36 5.38
N TYR A 27 4.98 3.02 4.28
CA TYR A 27 3.95 2.60 3.35
C TYR A 27 4.58 1.77 2.25
N ILE A 28 4.01 0.61 1.96
CA ILE A 28 4.61 -0.38 1.07
C ILE A 28 3.60 -0.75 -0.01
N ALA A 29 4.02 -0.67 -1.27
CA ALA A 29 3.34 -1.26 -2.41
C ALA A 29 3.57 -2.78 -2.39
N ASP A 30 2.60 -3.52 -1.83
CA ASP A 30 2.65 -4.97 -1.68
C ASP A 30 2.15 -5.63 -2.98
N TYR A 31 3.06 -5.65 -3.96
CA TYR A 31 2.82 -5.83 -5.39
C TYR A 31 1.90 -7.00 -5.75
N ASN A 32 2.27 -8.22 -5.34
CA ASN A 32 1.49 -9.43 -5.67
C ASN A 32 0.27 -9.62 -4.77
N ASN A 33 0.15 -8.84 -3.69
CA ASN A 33 -1.05 -8.81 -2.86
C ASN A 33 -2.03 -7.70 -3.28
N HIS A 34 -1.72 -6.94 -4.33
CA HIS A 34 -2.60 -5.91 -4.92
C HIS A 34 -3.13 -4.93 -3.86
N ARG A 35 -2.24 -4.47 -2.96
CA ARG A 35 -2.59 -3.60 -1.84
C ARG A 35 -1.46 -2.67 -1.47
N VAL A 36 -1.80 -1.64 -0.70
CA VAL A 36 -0.85 -0.81 0.04
C VAL A 36 -1.07 -1.04 1.52
N VAL A 37 0.03 -1.21 2.23
CA VAL A 37 0.06 -1.52 3.65
C VAL A 37 1.04 -0.61 4.38
N ARG A 38 0.70 -0.21 5.60
CA ARG A 38 1.51 0.66 6.45
C ARG A 38 2.09 -0.11 7.62
N TRP A 39 3.40 0.06 7.88
CA TRP A 39 4.05 -0.40 9.10
C TRP A 39 4.51 0.78 9.94
N SER A 40 4.15 0.78 11.23
CA SER A 40 4.81 1.63 12.21
C SER A 40 6.12 0.99 12.68
N GLN A 41 7.07 1.83 13.10
CA GLN A 41 8.35 1.38 13.62
C GLN A 41 8.19 0.35 14.75
N GLY A 42 8.94 -0.75 14.68
CA GLY A 42 8.92 -1.83 15.66
C GLY A 42 7.70 -2.76 15.62
N LYS A 43 6.67 -2.47 14.81
CA LYS A 43 5.53 -3.38 14.61
C LYS A 43 5.91 -4.53 13.68
N ARG A 44 5.35 -5.71 13.96
CA ARG A 44 5.53 -6.91 13.12
C ARG A 44 4.40 -7.15 12.13
N GLU A 45 3.29 -6.45 12.32
CA GLU A 45 2.12 -6.48 11.45
C GLU A 45 1.86 -5.07 10.93
N GLY A 46 1.42 -5.00 9.68
CA GLY A 46 1.02 -3.77 9.03
C GLY A 46 -0.48 -3.58 9.08
N GLU A 47 -0.91 -2.45 8.55
CA GLU A 47 -2.30 -2.06 8.44
C GLU A 47 -2.64 -1.90 6.96
N LEU A 48 -3.81 -2.41 6.53
CA LEU A 48 -4.30 -2.21 5.18
C LEU A 48 -4.68 -0.74 5.00
N ILE A 49 -4.09 -0.07 4.00
CA ILE A 49 -4.39 1.32 3.69
C ILE A 49 -5.34 1.41 2.50
N VAL A 50 -5.01 0.75 1.39
CA VAL A 50 -5.87 0.66 0.20
C VAL A 50 -5.68 -0.67 -0.53
N GLY A 51 -6.67 -1.05 -1.35
CA GLY A 51 -6.71 -2.36 -1.99
C GLY A 51 -7.20 -3.46 -1.05
N GLY A 52 -6.85 -4.71 -1.32
CA GLY A 52 -7.31 -5.86 -0.52
C GLY A 52 -8.78 -6.28 -0.75
N ASN A 53 -9.54 -5.55 -1.58
CA ASN A 53 -10.93 -5.86 -1.95
C ASN A 53 -11.03 -6.71 -3.24
N GLY A 54 -10.06 -7.60 -3.44
CA GLY A 54 -9.88 -8.35 -4.68
C GLY A 54 -9.19 -7.55 -5.80
N ILE A 55 -8.76 -8.29 -6.81
CA ILE A 55 -8.11 -7.73 -8.01
C ILE A 55 -9.20 -7.18 -8.93
N GLY A 56 -9.07 -5.93 -9.36
CA GLY A 56 -9.99 -5.31 -10.30
C GLY A 56 -9.74 -3.82 -10.47
N ASN A 57 -10.65 -3.15 -11.19
CA ASN A 57 -10.51 -1.75 -11.60
C ASN A 57 -11.54 -0.82 -10.92
N GLN A 58 -12.31 -1.32 -9.95
CA GLN A 58 -13.15 -0.46 -9.11
C GLN A 58 -12.30 0.49 -8.27
N SER A 59 -12.91 1.55 -7.70
CA SER A 59 -12.21 2.60 -6.95
C SER A 59 -11.54 2.09 -5.67
N ASN A 60 -12.05 1.01 -5.08
CA ASN A 60 -11.50 0.35 -3.89
C ASN A 60 -10.66 -0.89 -4.21
N GLN A 61 -10.39 -1.15 -5.49
CA GLN A 61 -9.60 -2.26 -5.98
C GLN A 61 -8.30 -1.77 -6.63
N LEU A 62 -7.31 -2.64 -6.60
CA LEU A 62 -6.04 -2.45 -7.28
C LEU A 62 -5.73 -3.71 -8.08
N ASN A 63 -4.97 -3.53 -9.15
CA ASN A 63 -4.38 -4.58 -9.94
C ASN A 63 -2.88 -4.30 -10.06
N ILE A 64 -2.15 -4.78 -9.06
CA ILE A 64 -0.71 -4.61 -8.88
C ILE A 64 -0.35 -3.18 -8.49
N ALA A 65 -0.14 -3.00 -7.18
CA ALA A 65 0.42 -1.76 -6.63
C ALA A 65 1.94 -1.80 -6.83
N SER A 66 2.48 -0.90 -7.66
CA SER A 66 3.91 -0.88 -7.99
C SER A 66 4.70 0.22 -7.29
N GLY A 67 4.01 1.22 -6.76
CA GLY A 67 4.63 2.41 -6.19
C GLY A 67 3.63 3.21 -5.39
N VAL A 68 4.14 3.94 -4.40
CA VAL A 68 3.38 4.78 -3.50
C VAL A 68 4.12 6.09 -3.26
N THR A 69 3.38 7.20 -3.19
CA THR A 69 3.90 8.49 -2.74
C THR A 69 2.78 9.31 -2.11
N PHE A 70 3.15 10.36 -1.40
CA PHE A 70 2.21 11.31 -0.81
C PHE A 70 2.42 12.71 -1.39
N ASP A 71 1.34 13.47 -1.55
CA ASP A 71 1.45 14.92 -1.72
C ASP A 71 1.55 15.65 -0.37
N VAL A 72 1.77 16.97 -0.43
CA VAL A 72 1.91 17.82 0.75
C VAL A 72 0.63 17.93 1.59
N GLU A 73 -0.52 17.58 1.02
CA GLU A 73 -1.81 17.56 1.72
C GLU A 73 -2.07 16.20 2.38
N GLY A 74 -1.16 15.23 2.23
CA GLY A 74 -1.29 13.89 2.79
C GLY A 74 -2.15 12.93 1.95
N ASN A 75 -2.44 13.27 0.69
CA ASN A 75 -3.12 12.32 -0.19
C ASN A 75 -2.13 11.26 -0.70
N LEU A 76 -2.56 9.99 -0.64
CA LEU A 76 -1.78 8.86 -1.15
C LEU A 76 -2.01 8.71 -2.66
N TYR A 77 -0.93 8.58 -3.42
CA TYR A 77 -0.94 8.21 -4.82
C TYR A 77 -0.37 6.81 -4.98
N VAL A 78 -1.08 5.97 -5.73
CA VAL A 78 -0.68 4.58 -6.00
C VAL A 78 -0.65 4.34 -7.50
N THR A 79 0.45 3.79 -7.99
CA THR A 79 0.53 3.29 -9.37
C THR A 79 -0.14 1.92 -9.46
N ASP A 80 -1.32 1.90 -10.05
CA ASP A 80 -2.17 0.73 -10.25
C ASP A 80 -1.83 0.10 -11.61
N TYR A 81 -0.72 -0.65 -11.61
CA TYR A 81 0.10 -0.93 -12.78
C TYR A 81 -0.66 -1.62 -13.91
N PHE A 82 -1.38 -2.70 -13.61
CA PHE A 82 -2.12 -3.45 -14.64
C PHE A 82 -3.47 -2.83 -14.99
N ASN A 83 -3.95 -1.85 -14.21
CA ASN A 83 -5.10 -1.04 -14.60
C ASN A 83 -4.70 0.21 -15.40
N HIS A 84 -3.40 0.39 -15.71
CA HIS A 84 -2.87 1.51 -16.50
C HIS A 84 -3.30 2.89 -15.96
N ARG A 85 -3.37 3.04 -14.64
CA ARG A 85 -3.81 4.27 -13.98
C ARG A 85 -2.97 4.62 -12.76
N VAL A 86 -3.08 5.87 -12.34
CA VAL A 86 -2.67 6.33 -11.01
C VAL A 86 -3.94 6.67 -10.24
N GLN A 87 -4.06 6.18 -9.01
CA GLN A 87 -5.18 6.50 -8.12
C GLN A 87 -4.72 7.41 -6.98
N LYS A 88 -5.54 8.42 -6.67
CA LYS A 88 -5.38 9.33 -5.53
C LYS A 88 -6.39 8.92 -4.44
N PHE A 89 -5.93 8.80 -3.21
CA PHE A 89 -6.74 8.50 -2.03
C PHE A 89 -6.55 9.59 -0.99
N GLY A 90 -7.65 10.25 -0.61
CA GLY A 90 -7.67 11.15 0.53
C GLY A 90 -7.67 10.36 1.82
N LEU A 91 -6.54 10.33 2.52
CA LEU A 91 -6.39 9.66 3.81
C LEU A 91 -6.65 10.70 4.92
N ILE A 92 -7.90 11.13 5.07
CA ILE A 92 -8.26 12.06 6.14
C ILE A 92 -8.14 11.31 7.47
N SER A 93 -7.39 11.88 8.42
CA SER A 93 -7.40 11.43 9.81
C SER A 93 -8.80 11.61 10.38
N GLN A 94 -9.50 10.52 10.69
CA GLN A 94 -10.56 10.55 11.69
C GLN A 94 -9.94 10.58 13.09
#